data_AF-K2E1F7-F1
#
_entry.id   AF-K2E1F7-F1
#
_cell.length_a   1.000
_cell.length_b   1.000
_cell.length_c   1.000
_cell.angle_alpha   90.00
_cell.angle_beta   90.00
_cell.angle_gamma   90.00
#
_symmetry.space_group_name_H-M   'P 1'
#
loop_
_entity.id
_entity.type
_entity.pdbx_description
1 polymer ?
#
loop_
_entity_poly.entity_id
_entity_poly.type
_entity_poly.pdbx_seq_one_letter_code
_entity_poly.pdbx_strand_id
1 'polypeptide(L)'
;MAKNSSFFLNGVVDFIKSKILKFAPENSEVISMHSFSTKKKSRTYLTTNETLQLNTQAKLKTREINDEAKNLFKELINKPEELIKYIESHGTLVIRAPHIEKVLILIGESEGFVLPLKGLRALFLTAILSILAPNRIKVGSDTPAMFIMRNQPANIYYLAHQFHHWMSYINEMPGYDEETSNNFKYILSSDFNSNDAGMMSIDEILSLKDAIARDLEAIQFVKDISIELIGQSLSSKRLQNGESLNI
;
A
#
# COMPACT_ATOMS: atom_id res chain seq x y z
N MET A 1 -0.69 36.43 -6.81
CA MET A 1 0.57 35.91 -7.37
C MET A 1 0.66 34.41 -7.09
N ALA A 2 0.21 33.55 -8.00
CA ALA A 2 0.15 32.10 -7.78
C ALA A 2 0.28 31.32 -9.12
N LYS A 3 1.36 31.56 -9.88
CA LYS A 3 1.56 30.92 -11.19
C LYS A 3 2.93 30.26 -11.41
N ASN A 4 3.83 30.26 -10.42
CA ASN A 4 5.22 29.82 -10.62
C ASN A 4 5.58 28.42 -10.06
N SER A 5 4.73 27.77 -9.26
CA SER A 5 5.06 26.45 -8.68
C SER A 5 4.85 25.28 -9.64
N SER A 6 3.86 25.34 -10.52
CA SER A 6 3.58 24.27 -11.50
C SER A 6 4.62 24.18 -12.62
N PHE A 7 5.18 25.31 -13.04
CA PHE A 7 6.20 25.36 -14.07
C PHE A 7 7.54 24.78 -13.58
N PHE A 8 7.91 25.07 -12.32
CA PHE A 8 9.12 24.53 -11.71
C PHE A 8 9.00 23.02 -11.43
N LEU A 9 7.82 22.55 -10.99
CA LEU A 9 7.56 21.12 -10.81
C LEU A 9 7.59 20.36 -12.14
N ASN A 10 6.99 20.90 -13.20
CA ASN A 10 7.06 20.28 -14.52
C ASN A 10 8.50 20.26 -15.06
N GLY A 11 9.26 21.35 -14.87
CA GLY A 11 10.66 21.42 -15.28
C GLY A 11 11.57 20.43 -14.52
N VAL A 12 11.35 20.24 -13.21
CA VAL A 12 12.07 19.25 -12.40
C VAL A 12 11.67 17.82 -12.78
N VAL A 13 10.39 17.57 -13.03
CA VAL A 13 9.87 16.28 -13.49
C VAL A 13 10.43 15.91 -14.87
N ASP A 14 10.47 16.86 -15.80
CA ASP A 14 11.00 16.65 -17.15
C ASP A 14 12.53 16.50 -17.14
N PHE A 15 13.23 17.25 -16.30
CA PHE A 15 14.67 17.08 -16.08
C PHE A 15 14.99 15.68 -15.54
N ILE A 16 14.19 15.19 -14.59
CA ILE A 16 14.37 13.86 -13.99
C ILE A 16 14.00 12.75 -14.96
N LYS A 17 12.93 12.89 -15.75
CA LYS A 17 12.64 11.97 -16.87
C LYS A 17 13.83 11.86 -17.82
N SER A 18 14.46 12.98 -18.18
CA SER A 18 15.60 12.99 -19.12
C SER A 18 16.88 12.36 -18.56
N LYS A 19 17.03 12.31 -17.22
CA LYS A 19 18.23 11.80 -16.53
C LYS A 19 18.05 10.37 -16.03
N ILE A 20 16.90 10.01 -15.43
CA ILE A 20 16.64 8.67 -14.89
C ILE A 20 16.43 7.63 -15.99
N LEU A 21 15.80 7.98 -17.13
CA LEU A 21 15.72 7.07 -18.28
C LEU A 21 17.08 6.81 -18.95
N LYS A 22 18.12 7.60 -18.63
CA LYS A 22 19.51 7.33 -19.05
C LYS A 22 20.29 6.47 -18.05
N PHE A 23 19.72 6.20 -16.87
CA PHE A 23 20.31 5.35 -15.82
C PHE A 23 19.65 3.97 -15.75
N ALA A 24 18.94 3.53 -16.80
CA ALA A 24 18.72 2.10 -17.01
C ALA A 24 20.11 1.46 -17.22
N PRO A 25 20.58 0.57 -16.33
CA PRO A 25 21.89 -0.04 -16.51
C PRO A 25 21.79 -1.06 -17.64
N GLU A 26 22.32 -0.69 -18.79
CA GLU A 26 22.80 -1.65 -19.78
C GLU A 26 24.04 -2.31 -19.16
N ASN A 27 23.86 -3.54 -18.67
CA ASN A 27 24.83 -4.41 -18.00
C ASN A 27 25.16 -4.03 -16.55
N SER A 28 24.85 -4.93 -15.62
CA SER A 28 25.48 -4.95 -14.29
C SER A 28 25.85 -6.38 -13.93
N GLU A 29 27.16 -6.58 -13.85
CA GLU A 29 27.84 -7.75 -13.31
C GLU A 29 27.52 -7.97 -11.82
N VAL A 30 27.63 -9.24 -11.42
CA VAL A 30 27.49 -9.76 -10.06
C VAL A 30 28.39 -9.01 -9.07
N ILE A 31 27.80 -8.35 -8.05
CA ILE A 31 28.51 -7.99 -6.81
C ILE A 31 27.64 -8.28 -5.58
N SER A 32 28.33 -8.88 -4.63
CA SER A 32 27.98 -9.58 -3.41
C SER A 32 27.28 -8.79 -2.29
N MET A 33 26.39 -9.51 -1.59
CA MET A 33 26.28 -9.65 -0.13
C MET A 33 26.21 -8.35 0.71
N HIS A 34 24.98 -7.93 1.02
CA HIS A 34 24.70 -7.05 2.16
C HIS A 34 23.64 -7.67 3.08
N SER A 35 23.93 -7.64 4.38
CA SER A 35 23.22 -8.31 5.47
C SER A 35 21.74 -7.93 5.56
N PHE A 36 20.89 -8.95 5.61
CA PHE A 36 19.44 -8.84 5.71
C PHE A 36 18.98 -8.25 7.06
N SER A 37 18.19 -7.18 6.99
CA SER A 37 17.29 -6.76 8.07
C SER A 37 16.20 -7.81 8.24
N THR A 38 16.10 -8.38 9.44
CA THR A 38 15.09 -9.32 9.90
C THR A 38 13.67 -8.73 9.83
N LYS A 39 12.97 -8.96 8.73
CA LYS A 39 11.50 -9.05 8.70
C LYS A 39 11.11 -10.42 8.15
N LYS A 40 10.13 -11.08 8.78
CA LYS A 40 9.82 -12.52 8.61
C LYS A 40 9.49 -12.84 7.15
N LYS A 41 10.46 -13.40 6.42
CA LYS A 41 10.20 -14.16 5.19
C LYS A 41 9.49 -15.46 5.60
N SER A 42 8.43 -15.86 4.90
CA SER A 42 7.72 -17.12 5.15
C SER A 42 8.65 -18.31 4.83
N ARG A 43 9.44 -18.76 5.80
CA ARG A 43 10.25 -19.98 5.68
C ARG A 43 9.35 -21.18 5.92
N THR A 44 8.84 -21.78 4.85
CA THR A 44 8.00 -22.98 4.95
C THR A 44 8.88 -24.22 4.87
N TYR A 45 9.10 -24.91 6.01
CA TYR A 45 9.64 -26.27 6.02
C TYR A 45 8.48 -27.24 5.76
N LEU A 46 8.50 -27.93 4.62
CA LEU A 46 7.39 -28.80 4.19
C LEU A 46 7.51 -30.19 4.83
N THR A 47 6.86 -30.40 5.98
CA THR A 47 6.43 -31.72 6.44
C THR A 47 4.89 -31.79 6.47
N THR A 48 4.30 -32.92 6.09
CA THR A 48 2.85 -33.07 5.85
C THR A 48 1.98 -32.74 7.07
N ASN A 49 2.50 -32.88 8.29
CA ASN A 49 1.78 -32.57 9.52
C ASN A 49 1.99 -31.12 10.01
N GLU A 50 3.16 -30.54 9.83
CA GLU A 50 3.46 -29.15 10.26
C GLU A 50 2.86 -28.11 9.29
N THR A 51 2.81 -28.44 8.00
CA THR A 51 2.17 -27.60 6.97
C THR A 51 0.68 -27.39 7.20
N LEU A 52 -0.02 -28.37 7.75
CA LEU A 52 -1.45 -28.30 8.04
C LEU A 52 -1.75 -27.39 9.24
N GLN A 53 -0.87 -27.38 10.25
CA GLN A 53 -0.98 -26.52 11.45
C GLN A 53 -0.57 -25.06 11.18
N LEU A 54 0.46 -24.83 10.36
CA LEU A 54 0.87 -23.48 9.94
C LEU A 54 -0.22 -22.80 9.10
N ASN A 55 -0.88 -23.54 8.21
CA ASN A 55 -1.94 -23.02 7.35
C ASN A 55 -3.19 -22.64 8.16
N THR A 56 -3.56 -23.41 9.19
CA THR A 56 -4.69 -23.07 10.06
C THR A 56 -4.40 -21.84 10.93
N GLN A 57 -3.21 -21.72 11.53
CA GLN A 57 -2.84 -20.54 12.32
C GLN A 57 -2.76 -19.27 11.47
N ALA A 58 -2.14 -19.34 10.29
CA ALA A 58 -2.09 -18.19 9.37
C ALA A 58 -3.49 -17.74 8.95
N LYS A 59 -4.38 -18.69 8.64
CA LYS A 59 -5.79 -18.39 8.32
C LYS A 59 -6.57 -17.76 9.46
N LEU A 60 -6.32 -18.18 10.70
CA LEU A 60 -6.95 -17.58 11.87
C LEU A 60 -6.50 -16.13 12.05
N LYS A 61 -5.18 -15.87 11.97
CA LYS A 61 -4.64 -14.52 12.05
C LYS A 61 -5.20 -13.60 10.95
N THR A 62 -5.30 -14.09 9.71
CA THR A 62 -5.93 -13.35 8.62
C THR A 62 -7.40 -13.02 8.91
N ARG A 63 -8.16 -13.96 9.48
CA ARG A 63 -9.56 -13.74 9.84
C ARG A 63 -9.71 -12.70 10.96
N GLU A 64 -8.89 -12.81 12.00
CA GLU A 64 -8.86 -11.85 13.10
C GLU A 64 -8.57 -10.43 12.60
N ILE A 65 -7.57 -10.26 11.74
CA ILE A 65 -7.25 -8.96 11.12
C ILE A 65 -8.41 -8.45 10.27
N ASN A 66 -9.05 -9.32 9.47
CA ASN A 66 -10.19 -8.95 8.65
C ASN A 66 -11.38 -8.50 9.49
N ASP A 67 -11.68 -9.22 10.58
CA ASP A 67 -12.79 -8.91 11.48
C ASP A 67 -12.51 -7.62 12.26
N GLU A 68 -11.28 -7.42 12.75
CA GLU A 68 -10.85 -6.19 13.40
C GLU A 68 -10.91 -4.99 12.44
N ALA A 69 -10.33 -5.12 11.25
CA ALA A 69 -10.38 -4.09 10.22
C ALA A 69 -11.83 -3.76 9.85
N LYS A 70 -12.70 -4.76 9.78
CA LYS A 70 -14.13 -4.57 9.48
C LYS A 70 -14.85 -3.84 10.60
N ASN A 71 -14.60 -4.18 11.86
CA ASN A 71 -15.22 -3.51 13.00
C ASN A 71 -14.75 -2.04 13.11
N LEU A 72 -13.44 -1.80 13.02
CA LEU A 72 -12.87 -0.46 13.05
C LEU A 72 -13.35 0.39 11.87
N PHE A 73 -13.31 -0.16 10.65
CA PHE A 73 -13.74 0.58 9.48
C PHE A 73 -15.24 0.87 9.50
N LYS A 74 -16.08 -0.03 10.04
CA LYS A 74 -17.53 0.21 10.23
C LYS A 74 -17.81 1.40 11.14
N GLU A 75 -17.13 1.48 12.28
CA GLU A 75 -17.31 2.58 13.21
C GLU A 75 -16.87 3.92 12.60
N LEU A 76 -15.86 3.88 11.74
CA LEU A 76 -15.20 5.05 11.16
C LEU A 76 -15.67 5.39 9.74
N ILE A 77 -16.61 4.63 9.18
CA ILE A 77 -17.04 4.72 7.78
C ILE A 77 -17.65 6.09 7.44
N ASN A 78 -18.38 6.66 8.39
CA ASN A 78 -19.04 7.96 8.22
C ASN A 78 -18.09 9.14 8.50
N LYS A 79 -16.85 8.86 8.92
CA LYS A 79 -15.86 9.85 9.36
C LYS A 79 -14.45 9.46 8.92
N PRO A 80 -14.10 9.63 7.63
CA PRO A 80 -12.79 9.28 7.10
C PRO A 80 -11.63 10.01 7.82
N GLU A 81 -11.89 11.17 8.42
CA GLU A 81 -10.90 11.88 9.23
C GLU A 81 -10.55 11.19 10.54
N GLU A 82 -11.49 10.49 11.18
CA GLU A 82 -11.23 9.73 12.40
C GLU A 82 -10.40 8.48 12.09
N LEU A 83 -10.63 7.83 10.94
CA LEU A 83 -9.77 6.75 10.44
C LEU A 83 -8.32 7.20 10.25
N ILE A 84 -8.14 8.39 9.68
CA ILE A 84 -6.80 8.94 9.45
C ILE A 84 -6.11 9.27 10.78
N LYS A 85 -6.84 9.82 11.76
CA LYS A 85 -6.32 10.03 13.12
C LYS A 85 -5.96 8.72 13.82
N TYR A 86 -6.70 7.64 13.57
CA TYR A 86 -6.38 6.32 14.08
C TYR A 86 -5.06 5.79 13.52
N ILE A 87 -4.81 6.02 12.22
CA ILE A 87 -3.53 5.67 11.59
C ILE A 87 -2.37 6.49 12.19
N GLU A 88 -2.59 7.78 12.42
CA GLU A 88 -1.61 8.65 13.08
C GLU A 88 -1.31 8.22 14.52
N SER A 89 -2.33 7.82 15.29
CA SER A 89 -2.17 7.41 16.70
C SER A 89 -1.38 6.11 16.85
N HIS A 90 -1.39 5.26 15.82
CA HIS A 90 -0.58 4.04 15.73
C HIS A 90 0.86 4.28 15.25
N GLY A 91 1.29 5.55 15.18
CA GLY A 91 2.67 5.92 14.87
C GLY A 91 3.01 5.91 13.37
N THR A 92 2.02 5.78 12.50
CA THR A 92 2.22 5.91 11.04
C THR A 92 2.14 7.37 10.63
N LEU A 93 3.15 7.85 9.91
CA LEU A 93 3.20 9.24 9.46
C LEU A 93 2.17 9.47 8.35
N VAL A 94 1.17 10.31 8.62
CA VAL A 94 0.18 10.73 7.62
C VAL A 94 0.57 12.08 7.04
N ILE A 95 0.55 12.18 5.71
CA ILE A 95 0.91 13.40 4.99
C ILE A 95 -0.18 13.74 3.99
N ARG A 96 -0.69 14.98 4.10
CA ARG A 96 -1.61 15.56 3.13
C ARG A 96 -0.89 16.64 2.33
N ALA A 97 -0.78 16.46 1.02
CA ALA A 97 -0.14 17.44 0.15
C ALA A 97 -0.91 17.59 -1.17
N PRO A 98 -1.01 18.82 -1.73
CA PRO A 98 -1.63 19.02 -3.04
C PRO A 98 -0.77 18.39 -4.15
N HIS A 99 -1.43 17.79 -5.16
CA HIS A 99 -0.80 17.16 -6.33
C HIS A 99 0.18 16.02 -6.04
N ILE A 100 0.12 15.42 -4.86
CA ILE A 100 1.06 14.35 -4.46
C ILE A 100 0.91 13.09 -5.31
N GLU A 101 -0.28 12.82 -5.84
CA GLU A 101 -0.56 11.74 -6.79
C GLU A 101 0.48 11.64 -7.93
N LYS A 102 0.80 12.78 -8.56
CA LYS A 102 1.75 12.82 -9.68
C LYS A 102 3.16 12.42 -9.27
N VAL A 103 3.53 12.78 -8.05
CA VAL A 103 4.84 12.47 -7.47
C VAL A 103 4.92 10.99 -7.14
N LEU A 104 3.85 10.43 -6.56
CA LEU A 104 3.75 9.00 -6.25
C LEU A 104 3.80 8.16 -7.52
N ILE A 105 3.07 8.54 -8.57
CA ILE A 105 3.09 7.82 -9.85
C ILE A 105 4.52 7.78 -10.44
N LEU A 106 5.30 8.86 -10.33
CA LEU A 106 6.68 8.91 -10.83
C LEU A 106 7.63 7.93 -10.13
N ILE A 107 7.37 7.60 -8.87
CA ILE A 107 8.16 6.61 -8.12
C ILE A 107 7.55 5.20 -8.19
N GLY A 108 6.46 5.00 -8.93
CA GLY A 108 5.74 3.73 -9.00
C GLY A 108 4.93 3.43 -7.73
N GLU A 109 4.48 4.46 -7.02
CA GLU A 109 3.58 4.37 -5.87
C GLU A 109 2.20 4.93 -6.19
N SER A 110 1.20 4.53 -5.41
CA SER A 110 -0.15 5.08 -5.46
C SER A 110 -0.48 5.84 -4.17
N GLU A 111 -1.57 6.62 -4.17
CA GLU A 111 -2.03 7.29 -2.96
C GLU A 111 -2.42 6.28 -1.85
N GLY A 112 -2.38 6.71 -0.60
CA GLY A 112 -2.71 5.87 0.55
C GLY A 112 -1.48 5.31 1.23
N PHE A 113 -1.49 4.00 1.50
CA PHE A 113 -0.46 3.36 2.31
C PHE A 113 0.78 3.07 1.46
N VAL A 114 1.89 3.73 1.81
CA VAL A 114 3.19 3.58 1.16
C VAL A 114 4.13 2.83 2.11
N LEU A 115 4.70 1.74 1.60
CA LEU A 115 5.65 0.93 2.34
C LEU A 115 6.96 1.68 2.62
N PRO A 116 7.77 1.24 3.59
CA PRO A 116 9.11 1.78 3.76
C PRO A 116 9.90 1.67 2.46
N LEU A 117 10.47 2.79 2.01
CA LEU A 117 11.27 2.87 0.79
C LEU A 117 12.73 3.12 1.13
N LYS A 118 13.62 2.65 0.27
CA LYS A 118 15.05 2.90 0.36
C LYS A 118 15.63 3.47 -0.93
N GLY A 119 16.82 4.05 -0.82
CA GLY A 119 17.61 4.54 -1.93
C GLY A 119 17.09 5.84 -2.56
N LEU A 120 17.23 5.94 -3.89
CA LEU A 120 16.93 7.18 -4.64
C LEU A 120 15.44 7.53 -4.64
N ARG A 121 14.56 6.53 -4.62
CA ARG A 121 13.10 6.73 -4.56
C ARG A 121 12.70 7.41 -3.24
N ALA A 122 13.28 6.94 -2.12
CA ALA A 122 13.11 7.55 -0.80
C ALA A 122 13.66 8.97 -0.73
N LEU A 123 14.85 9.22 -1.28
CA LEU A 123 15.42 10.58 -1.36
C LEU A 123 14.52 11.53 -2.15
N PHE A 124 14.05 11.10 -3.31
CA PHE A 124 13.18 11.92 -4.14
C PHE A 124 11.84 12.20 -3.46
N LEU A 125 11.22 11.18 -2.87
CA LEU A 125 9.97 11.31 -2.14
C LEU A 125 10.12 12.28 -0.95
N THR A 126 11.13 12.10 -0.11
CA THR A 126 11.36 12.99 1.05
C THR A 126 11.73 14.41 0.64
N ALA A 127 12.51 14.60 -0.42
CA ALA A 127 12.83 15.92 -0.95
C ALA A 127 11.57 16.66 -1.40
N ILE A 128 10.70 16.01 -2.17
CA ILE A 128 9.45 16.64 -2.62
C ILE A 128 8.49 16.87 -1.47
N LEU A 129 8.33 15.90 -0.57
CA LEU A 129 7.48 16.07 0.60
C LEU A 129 7.98 17.20 1.50
N SER A 130 9.29 17.40 1.62
CA SER A 130 9.84 18.54 2.39
C SER A 130 9.48 19.91 1.81
N ILE A 131 9.17 19.98 0.51
CA ILE A 131 8.76 21.20 -0.20
C ILE A 131 7.24 21.37 -0.17
N LEU A 132 6.50 20.27 -0.36
CA LEU A 132 5.04 20.29 -0.53
C LEU A 132 4.26 20.13 0.77
N ALA A 133 4.80 19.41 1.75
CA ALA A 133 4.14 19.17 3.02
C ALA A 133 4.52 20.27 4.03
N PRO A 134 3.57 20.70 4.87
CA PRO A 134 3.87 21.63 5.97
C PRO A 134 4.76 20.99 7.05
N ASN A 135 4.78 19.66 7.12
CA ASN A 135 5.59 18.90 8.06
C ASN A 135 7.01 18.76 7.51
N ARG A 136 8.01 19.25 8.25
CA ARG A 136 9.42 19.13 7.86
C ARG A 136 9.89 17.68 8.01
N ILE A 137 9.74 16.90 6.95
CA ILE A 137 10.32 15.56 6.85
C ILE A 137 11.83 15.72 6.60
N LYS A 138 12.63 14.94 7.33
CA LYS A 138 14.07 14.88 7.09
C LYS A 138 14.30 14.20 5.73
N VAL A 139 15.02 14.90 4.84
CA VAL A 139 15.45 14.31 3.57
C VAL A 139 16.44 13.21 3.88
N GLY A 140 16.18 12.02 3.33
CA GLY A 140 16.97 10.82 3.63
C GLY A 140 16.76 9.73 2.59
N SER A 141 17.70 8.79 2.56
CA SER A 141 17.65 7.61 1.70
C SER A 141 16.77 6.49 2.21
N ASP A 142 16.15 6.66 3.37
CA ASP A 142 15.24 5.69 3.96
C ASP A 142 14.00 6.41 4.47
N THR A 143 12.83 5.86 4.18
CA THR A 143 11.56 6.35 4.72
C THR A 143 10.86 5.28 5.55
N PRO A 144 10.22 5.66 6.67
CA PRO A 144 9.30 4.75 7.35
C PRO A 144 8.07 4.49 6.48
N ALA A 145 7.21 3.58 6.93
CA ALA A 145 5.87 3.42 6.34
C ALA A 145 5.07 4.72 6.56
N MET A 146 4.37 5.16 5.53
CA MET A 146 3.66 6.43 5.51
C MET A 146 2.28 6.25 4.91
N PHE A 147 1.35 7.13 5.28
CA PHE A 147 0.07 7.25 4.61
C PHE A 147 0.01 8.59 3.89
N ILE A 148 0.16 8.58 2.56
CA ILE A 148 0.30 9.80 1.76
C ILE A 148 -0.96 10.00 0.92
N MET A 149 -1.61 11.14 1.06
CA MET A 149 -2.86 11.41 0.34
C MET A 149 -2.95 12.86 -0.15
N ARG A 150 -3.73 13.10 -1.19
CA ARG A 150 -4.06 14.46 -1.62
C ARG A 150 -4.94 15.18 -0.60
N ASN A 151 -4.93 16.50 -0.63
CA ASN A 151 -5.79 17.33 0.21
C ASN A 151 -7.23 17.43 -0.36
N GLN A 152 -7.87 16.27 -0.57
CA GLN A 152 -9.24 16.13 -1.03
C GLN A 152 -9.90 14.93 -0.34
N PRO A 153 -11.25 14.86 -0.28
CA PRO A 153 -11.94 13.69 0.24
C PRO A 153 -11.51 12.45 -0.55
N ALA A 154 -10.97 11.45 0.16
CA ALA A 154 -10.63 10.17 -0.43
C ALA A 154 -11.91 9.39 -0.75
N ASN A 155 -11.92 8.66 -1.88
CA ASN A 155 -12.98 7.69 -2.16
C ASN A 155 -12.98 6.65 -1.03
N ILE A 156 -14.14 6.40 -0.42
CA ILE A 156 -14.26 5.52 0.75
C ILE A 156 -13.82 4.08 0.47
N TYR A 157 -14.08 3.57 -0.73
CA TYR A 157 -13.69 2.22 -1.14
C TYR A 157 -12.18 2.13 -1.36
N TYR A 158 -11.58 3.19 -1.91
CA TYR A 158 -10.13 3.29 -2.02
C TYR A 158 -9.47 3.40 -0.66
N LEU A 159 -10.05 4.20 0.25
CA LEU A 159 -9.56 4.32 1.61
C LEU A 159 -9.67 3.00 2.38
N ALA A 160 -10.76 2.25 2.20
CA ALA A 160 -10.94 0.90 2.75
C ALA A 160 -9.84 -0.05 2.28
N HIS A 161 -9.53 -0.02 0.97
CA HIS A 161 -8.45 -0.82 0.39
C HIS A 161 -7.10 -0.51 1.04
N GLN A 162 -6.74 0.78 1.07
CA GLN A 162 -5.46 1.24 1.62
C GLN A 162 -5.36 1.00 3.13
N PHE A 163 -6.48 1.14 3.84
CA PHE A 163 -6.57 0.84 5.27
C PHE A 163 -6.34 -0.64 5.57
N HIS A 164 -6.89 -1.54 4.75
CA HIS A 164 -6.68 -2.98 4.91
C HIS A 164 -5.21 -3.37 4.73
N HIS A 165 -4.54 -2.81 3.70
CA HIS A 165 -3.10 -3.02 3.54
C HIS A 165 -2.30 -2.49 4.73
N TRP A 166 -2.65 -1.31 5.24
CA TRP A 166 -2.01 -0.74 6.41
C TRP A 166 -2.20 -1.64 7.66
N MET A 167 -3.42 -2.09 7.93
CA MET A 167 -3.72 -3.01 9.05
C MET A 167 -2.93 -4.31 8.94
N SER A 168 -2.86 -4.88 7.75
CA SER A 168 -2.09 -6.09 7.49
C SER A 168 -0.59 -5.87 7.68
N TYR A 169 -0.07 -4.70 7.30
CA TYR A 169 1.33 -4.34 7.52
C TYR A 169 1.70 -4.18 9.00
N ILE A 170 0.91 -3.43 9.78
CA ILE A 170 1.20 -3.22 11.20
C ILE A 170 1.07 -4.50 12.02
N ASN A 171 0.27 -5.47 11.55
CA ASN A 171 0.16 -6.81 12.11
C ASN A 171 1.23 -7.79 11.62
N GLU A 172 2.26 -7.30 10.92
CA GLU A 172 3.39 -8.09 10.43
C GLU A 172 2.99 -9.27 9.52
N MET A 173 1.99 -9.06 8.65
CA MET A 173 1.67 -10.06 7.63
C MET A 173 2.77 -10.13 6.56
N PRO A 174 3.01 -11.29 5.94
CA PRO A 174 3.96 -11.40 4.84
C PRO A 174 3.46 -10.68 3.57
N GLY A 175 4.37 -10.38 2.65
CA GLY A 175 4.05 -9.70 1.38
C GLY A 175 4.26 -8.18 1.38
N TYR A 176 4.81 -7.61 2.44
CA TYR A 176 5.02 -6.16 2.60
C TYR A 176 6.50 -5.74 2.69
N ASP A 177 7.43 -6.58 2.24
CA ASP A 177 8.82 -6.14 2.05
C ASP A 177 8.98 -5.41 0.70
N GLU A 178 10.00 -4.54 0.63
CA GLU A 178 10.23 -3.64 -0.49
C GLU A 178 10.51 -4.39 -1.81
N GLU A 179 11.26 -5.48 -1.74
CA GLU A 179 11.59 -6.33 -2.89
C GLU A 179 10.33 -7.00 -3.45
N THR A 180 9.54 -7.62 -2.58
CA THR A 180 8.25 -8.21 -2.95
C THR A 180 7.28 -7.18 -3.52
N SER A 181 7.20 -5.98 -2.92
CA SER A 181 6.33 -4.91 -3.43
C SER A 181 6.74 -4.46 -4.83
N ASN A 182 8.05 -4.32 -5.08
CA ASN A 182 8.58 -4.00 -6.41
C ASN A 182 8.25 -5.10 -7.43
N ASN A 183 8.44 -6.37 -7.06
CA ASN A 183 8.12 -7.50 -7.92
C ASN A 183 6.62 -7.57 -8.24
N PHE A 184 5.76 -7.37 -7.24
CA PHE A 184 4.31 -7.32 -7.43
C PHE A 184 3.91 -6.21 -8.42
N LYS A 185 4.44 -5.00 -8.25
CA LYS A 185 4.18 -3.89 -9.17
C LYS A 185 4.71 -4.14 -10.58
N TYR A 186 5.89 -4.73 -10.69
CA TYR A 186 6.47 -5.08 -11.97
C TYR A 186 5.56 -6.07 -12.73
N ILE A 187 5.04 -7.08 -12.05
CA ILE A 187 4.14 -8.08 -12.64
C ILE A 187 2.80 -7.47 -13.07
N LEU A 188 2.31 -6.47 -12.36
CA LEU A 188 1.10 -5.72 -12.74
C LEU A 188 1.34 -4.68 -13.84
N SER A 189 2.61 -4.41 -14.19
CA SER A 189 2.95 -3.42 -15.22
C SER A 189 2.76 -3.98 -16.64
N SER A 190 2.59 -3.09 -17.61
CA SER A 190 2.53 -3.45 -19.03
C SER A 190 3.79 -4.10 -19.58
N ASP A 191 4.90 -4.00 -18.84
CA ASP A 191 6.24 -4.35 -19.29
C ASP A 191 6.65 -5.76 -18.84
N PHE A 192 5.76 -6.48 -18.13
CA PHE A 192 6.01 -7.83 -17.64
C PHE A 192 5.99 -8.87 -18.78
N ASN A 193 7.06 -9.66 -18.88
CA ASN A 193 7.11 -10.83 -19.75
C ASN A 193 7.01 -12.11 -18.92
N SER A 194 6.21 -13.09 -19.37
CA SER A 194 6.06 -14.37 -18.68
C SER A 194 7.38 -15.15 -18.53
N ASN A 195 8.39 -14.85 -19.35
CA ASN A 195 9.72 -15.42 -19.23
C ASN A 195 10.47 -14.92 -17.97
N ASP A 196 10.13 -13.73 -17.47
CA ASP A 196 10.76 -13.13 -16.30
C ASP A 196 10.35 -13.85 -15.01
N ALA A 197 9.12 -14.39 -14.96
CA ALA A 197 8.68 -15.26 -13.86
C ALA A 197 9.50 -16.54 -13.73
N GLY A 198 10.04 -17.06 -14.84
CA GLY A 198 10.88 -18.26 -14.86
C GLY A 198 12.26 -18.05 -14.24
N MET A 199 12.66 -16.79 -14.02
CA MET A 199 13.97 -16.42 -13.44
C MET A 199 13.87 -16.15 -11.93
N MET A 200 12.68 -16.10 -11.36
CA MET A 200 12.47 -15.88 -9.92
C MET A 200 12.84 -17.14 -9.13
N SER A 201 13.54 -16.94 -8.01
CA SER A 201 13.75 -17.98 -7.02
C SER A 201 12.43 -18.41 -6.35
N ILE A 202 12.43 -19.60 -5.75
CA ILE A 202 11.26 -20.13 -5.03
C ILE A 202 10.81 -19.16 -3.92
N ASP A 203 11.75 -18.56 -3.19
CA ASP A 203 11.44 -17.61 -2.11
C ASP A 203 10.78 -16.32 -2.65
N GLU A 204 11.22 -15.83 -3.80
CA GLU A 204 10.61 -14.66 -4.46
C GLU A 204 9.20 -14.98 -4.95
N ILE A 205 8.98 -16.16 -5.53
CA ILE A 205 7.65 -16.63 -5.94
C ILE A 205 6.71 -16.75 -4.75
N LEU A 206 7.19 -17.32 -3.64
CA LEU A 206 6.39 -17.46 -2.41
C LEU A 206 6.05 -16.09 -1.81
N SER A 207 7.00 -15.17 -1.76
CA SER A 207 6.75 -13.83 -1.21
C SER A 207 5.81 -13.03 -2.10
N LEU A 208 5.94 -13.13 -3.42
CA LEU A 208 5.00 -12.57 -4.39
C LEU A 208 3.59 -13.14 -4.22
N LYS A 209 3.47 -14.47 -4.04
CA LYS A 209 2.19 -15.11 -3.77
C LYS A 209 1.53 -14.55 -2.51
N ASP A 210 2.32 -14.31 -1.46
CA ASP A 210 1.81 -13.69 -0.23
C ASP A 210 1.30 -12.27 -0.51
N ALA A 211 2.02 -11.45 -1.28
CA ALA A 211 1.58 -10.11 -1.68
C ALA A 211 0.28 -10.11 -2.51
N ILE A 212 0.17 -11.01 -3.51
CA ILE A 212 -1.06 -11.20 -4.28
C ILE A 212 -2.22 -11.59 -3.35
N ALA A 213 -1.98 -12.49 -2.39
CA ALA A 213 -3.00 -12.90 -1.43
C ALA A 213 -3.47 -11.72 -0.55
N ARG A 214 -2.54 -10.85 -0.11
CA ARG A 214 -2.90 -9.63 0.64
C ARG A 214 -3.79 -8.69 -0.19
N ASP A 215 -3.45 -8.48 -1.46
CA ASP A 215 -4.24 -7.62 -2.36
C ASP A 215 -5.65 -8.19 -2.62
N LEU A 216 -5.75 -9.50 -2.85
CA LEU A 216 -7.05 -10.17 -2.98
C LEU A 216 -7.90 -10.06 -1.70
N GLU A 217 -7.29 -10.16 -0.53
CA GLU A 217 -7.98 -9.95 0.76
C GLU A 217 -8.45 -8.50 0.91
N ALA A 218 -7.66 -7.51 0.53
CA ALA A 218 -8.05 -6.10 0.55
C ALA A 218 -9.20 -5.82 -0.43
N ILE A 219 -9.18 -6.39 -1.63
CA ILE A 219 -10.28 -6.30 -2.60
C ILE A 219 -11.55 -6.94 -2.05
N GLN A 220 -11.43 -8.13 -1.44
CA GLN A 220 -12.58 -8.81 -0.84
C GLN A 220 -13.16 -8.00 0.32
N PHE A 221 -12.30 -7.40 1.15
CA PHE A 221 -12.70 -6.50 2.21
C PHE A 221 -13.52 -5.30 1.68
N VAL A 222 -13.04 -4.65 0.63
CA VAL A 222 -13.77 -3.54 -0.02
C VAL A 222 -15.12 -4.01 -0.55
N LYS A 223 -15.18 -5.19 -1.18
CA LYS A 223 -16.43 -5.77 -1.69
C LYS A 223 -17.44 -6.01 -0.57
N ASP A 224 -17.01 -6.60 0.54
CA ASP A 224 -17.89 -6.90 1.67
C ASP A 224 -18.45 -5.61 2.30
N ILE A 225 -17.58 -4.61 2.49
CA ILE A 225 -18.00 -3.28 2.97
C ILE A 225 -18.98 -2.62 2.00
N SER A 226 -18.76 -2.75 0.68
CA SER A 226 -19.63 -2.17 -0.35
C SER A 226 -21.04 -2.79 -0.31
N ILE A 227 -21.12 -4.12 -0.22
CA ILE A 227 -22.40 -4.84 -0.13
C ILE A 227 -23.15 -4.40 1.13
N GLU A 228 -22.46 -4.31 2.27
CA GLU A 228 -23.07 -3.91 3.53
C GLU A 228 -23.55 -2.45 3.51
N LEU A 229 -22.76 -1.51 2.96
CA LEU A 229 -23.16 -0.11 2.80
C LEU A 229 -24.40 0.04 1.91
N ILE A 230 -24.43 -0.68 0.78
CA ILE A 230 -25.59 -0.70 -0.11
C ILE A 230 -26.80 -1.26 0.65
N GLY A 231 -26.64 -2.38 1.36
CA GLY A 231 -27.69 -2.97 2.19
C GLY A 231 -28.23 -2.01 3.25
N GLN A 232 -27.35 -1.33 4.00
CA GLN A 232 -27.72 -0.32 4.98
C GLN A 232 -28.50 0.82 4.33
N SER A 233 -28.05 1.33 3.18
CA SER A 233 -28.74 2.43 2.48
C SER A 233 -30.14 2.02 2.01
N LEU A 234 -30.31 0.78 1.54
CA LEU A 234 -31.60 0.24 1.12
C LEU A 234 -32.54 0.08 2.31
N SER A 235 -32.07 -0.54 3.39
CA SER A 235 -32.85 -0.69 4.63
C SER A 235 -33.25 0.66 5.21
N SER A 236 -32.35 1.64 5.21
CA SER A 236 -32.63 3.01 5.67
C SER A 236 -33.73 3.68 4.84
N LYS A 237 -33.67 3.55 3.51
CA LYS A 237 -34.70 4.08 2.60
C LYS A 237 -36.06 3.42 2.82
N ARG A 238 -36.08 2.09 3.02
CA ARG A 238 -37.32 1.35 3.35
C ARG A 238 -37.95 1.82 4.65
N LEU A 239 -37.14 2.00 5.69
CA LEU A 239 -37.60 2.54 6.98
C LEU A 239 -38.16 3.97 6.84
N GLN A 240 -37.48 4.85 6.09
CA GLN A 240 -37.99 6.20 5.82
C GLN A 240 -39.30 6.21 5.03
N ASN A 241 -39.51 5.23 4.17
CA ASN A 241 -40.73 5.05 3.38
C ASN A 241 -41.83 4.29 4.12
N GLY A 242 -41.61 3.88 5.38
CA GLY A 242 -42.59 3.12 6.17
C GLY A 242 -42.78 1.66 5.74
N GLU A 243 -41.87 1.11 4.94
CA GLU A 243 -41.90 -0.28 4.50
C GLU A 243 -41.31 -1.21 5.58
N SER A 244 -41.95 -2.36 5.83
CA SER A 244 -41.44 -3.34 6.80
C SER A 244 -40.16 -4.01 6.30
N LEU A 245 -39.15 -4.10 7.17
CA LEU A 245 -37.99 -4.95 6.95
C LEU A 245 -38.43 -6.41 7.16
N ASN A 246 -38.31 -7.26 6.12
CA ASN A 246 -38.39 -8.69 6.33
C ASN A 246 -37.14 -9.11 7.11
N ILE A 247 -37.34 -9.41 8.40
CA ILE A 247 -36.34 -9.99 9.31
C ILE A 247 -36.22 -11.48 9.00
#